data_AF-A0A8T4EIC8-F1
#
_entry.id   AF-A0A8T4EIC8-F1
#
_cell.length_a   1.000
_cell.length_b   1.000
_cell.length_c   1.000
_cell.angle_alpha   90.00
_cell.angle_beta   90.00
_cell.angle_gamma   90.00
#
_symmetry.space_group_name_H-M   'P 1'
#
loop_
_entity.id
_entity.type
_entity.pdbx_description
1 polymer ?
#
loop_
_entity_poly.entity_id
_entity_poly.type
_entity_poly.pdbx_seq_one_letter_code
_entity_poly.pdbx_strand_id
1 'polypeptide(L)' 'MSKTRYVQVRVNQNQFDRIKNNASAKGKKNVSEYARELMLDKSQCFERKFEELYQEIFAISKKLK' A
#
# COMPACT_ATOMS: atom_id res chain seq x y z
N MET A 1 -14.51 -25.75 -3.25
CA MET A 1 -14.54 -24.38 -3.82
C MET A 1 -13.79 -23.45 -2.88
N SER A 2 -12.79 -22.70 -3.36
CA SER A 2 -12.11 -21.72 -2.50
C SER A 2 -13.08 -20.57 -2.18
N LYS A 3 -13.08 -20.10 -0.93
CA LYS A 3 -13.91 -18.96 -0.53
C LYS A 3 -13.27 -17.67 -1.07
N THR A 4 -13.82 -17.11 -2.14
CA THR A 4 -13.42 -15.78 -2.64
C THR A 4 -13.77 -14.72 -1.61
N ARG A 5 -12.77 -13.98 -1.12
CA ARG A 5 -12.96 -12.83 -0.24
C ARG A 5 -13.03 -11.56 -1.08
N TYR A 6 -14.05 -10.75 -0.85
CA TYR A 6 -14.22 -9.46 -1.50
C TYR A 6 -13.80 -8.33 -0.57
N VAL A 7 -13.20 -7.29 -1.15
CA VAL A 7 -12.87 -6.05 -0.46
C VAL A 7 -13.65 -4.93 -1.13
N GLN A 8 -14.39 -4.17 -0.32
CA GLN A 8 -15.13 -3.00 -0.78
C GLN A 8 -14.47 -1.75 -0.20
N VAL A 9 -14.26 -0.74 -1.03
CA VAL A 9 -13.67 0.54 -0.64
C VAL A 9 -14.60 1.65 -1.09
N ARG A 10 -14.98 2.53 -0.16
CA ARG A 10 -15.74 3.74 -0.50
C ARG A 10 -14.78 4.85 -0.88
N VAL A 11 -15.03 5.44 -2.04
CA VAL A 11 -14.29 6.59 -2.56
C VAL A 11 -15.27 7.62 -3.10
N ASN A 12 -14.89 8.89 -3.08
CA ASN A 12 -15.66 9.93 -3.76
C ASN A 12 -15.33 9.94 -5.26
N GLN A 13 -16.10 10.72 -6.04
CA GLN A 13 -15.95 10.76 -7.49
C GLN A 13 -14.54 11.21 -7.92
N ASN A 14 -14.02 12.29 -7.34
CA ASN A 14 -12.69 12.80 -7.67
C ASN A 14 -11.57 11.78 -7.39
N GLN A 15 -11.69 11.02 -6.29
CA GLN A 15 -10.77 9.93 -5.97
C GLN A 15 -10.88 8.80 -6.98
N PHE A 16 -12.10 8.42 -7.35
CA PHE A 16 -12.33 7.39 -8.36
C PHE A 16 -11.69 7.77 -9.71
N ASP A 17 -11.88 9.00 -10.16
CA ASP A 17 -11.30 9.49 -11.42
C ASP A 17 -9.77 9.44 -11.39
N ARG A 18 -9.15 9.85 -10.27
CA ARG A 18 -7.70 9.74 -10.07
C ARG A 18 -7.23 8.28 -10.12
N ILE A 19 -7.94 7.38 -9.44
CA ILE A 19 -7.59 5.95 -9.42
C ILE A 19 -7.70 5.36 -10.83
N LYS A 20 -8.77 5.69 -11.56
CA LYS A 20 -9.00 5.24 -12.94
C LYS A 20 -7.89 5.71 -13.87
N ASN A 21 -7.55 7.01 -13.83
CA ASN A 21 -6.47 7.56 -14.65
C ASN A 21 -5.12 6.90 -14.36
N ASN A 22 -4.81 6.68 -13.08
CA ASN A 22 -3.59 5.98 -12.67
C ASN A 22 -3.55 4.52 -13.13
N ALA A 23 -4.69 3.82 -13.05
CA ALA A 23 -4.81 2.44 -13.53
C ALA A 23 -4.55 2.37 -15.04
N SER A 24 -5.15 3.28 -15.82
CA SER A 24 -4.96 3.38 -17.27
C SER A 24 -3.51 3.74 -17.63
N ALA A 25 -2.90 4.71 -16.94
CA ALA A 25 -1.51 5.10 -17.17
C ALA A 25 -0.52 3.95 -16.92
N LYS A 26 -0.83 3.05 -15.98
CA LYS A 26 -0.05 1.85 -15.68
C LYS A 26 -0.44 0.62 -16.52
N GLY A 27 -1.29 0.80 -17.53
CA GLY A 27 -1.72 -0.27 -18.44
C GLY A 27 -2.56 -1.37 -17.79
N LYS A 28 -3.23 -1.10 -16.67
CA LYS A 28 -4.06 -2.10 -15.97
C LYS A 28 -5.41 -2.25 -16.66
N LYS A 29 -5.98 -3.47 -16.66
CA LYS A 29 -7.24 -3.76 -17.36
C LYS A 29 -8.44 -3.12 -16.67
N ASN A 30 -8.40 -3.04 -15.34
CA ASN A 30 -9.44 -2.40 -14.55
C ASN A 30 -8.91 -1.85 -13.23
N VAL A 31 -9.73 -1.00 -12.59
CA VAL A 31 -9.42 -0.37 -11.31
C VAL A 31 -9.18 -1.41 -10.20
N SER A 32 -9.91 -2.52 -10.21
CA SER A 32 -9.80 -3.56 -9.19
C SER A 32 -8.47 -4.31 -9.25
N GLU A 33 -7.94 -4.56 -10.44
CA GLU A 33 -6.61 -5.13 -10.66
C GLU A 33 -5.53 -4.18 -10.14
N TYR A 34 -5.64 -2.89 -10.49
CA TYR A 34 -4.72 -1.87 -9.99
C TYR A 34 -4.74 -1.76 -8.46
N ALA A 35 -5.93 -1.73 -7.85
CA ALA A 35 -6.09 -1.67 -6.41
C ALA A 35 -5.56 -2.92 -5.71
N ARG A 36 -5.79 -4.11 -6.29
CA ARG A 36 -5.25 -5.37 -5.76
C ARG A 36 -3.74 -5.36 -5.78
N GLU A 37 -3.13 -4.93 -6.88
CA GLU A 37 -1.67 -4.81 -6.98
C GLU A 37 -1.13 -3.90 -5.90
N LEU A 38 -1.65 -2.67 -5.77
CA LEU A 38 -1.22 -1.75 -4.71
C LEU A 38 -1.41 -2.30 -3.29
N MET A 39 -2.50 -3.05 -3.04
CA MET A 39 -2.75 -3.66 -1.73
C MET A 39 -1.82 -4.83 -1.41
N LEU A 40 -1.29 -5.50 -2.43
CA LEU A 40 -0.32 -6.59 -2.31
C LEU A 40 1.12 -6.08 -2.33
N ASP A 41 1.37 -4.99 -3.04
CA ASP A 41 2.64 -4.28 -3.20
C ASP A 41 3.04 -3.52 -1.91
N LYS A 42 2.68 -4.05 -0.74
CA LYS A 42 3.02 -3.51 0.58
C LYS A 42 4.53 -3.60 0.83
N SER A 43 5.30 -2.76 0.15
CA SER A 43 6.56 -2.22 0.66
C SER A 43 6.29 -1.13 1.71
N GLN A 44 5.23 -0.32 1.59
CA GLN A 44 5.01 0.82 2.49
C GLN A 44 4.78 0.49 3.98
N CYS A 45 4.07 -0.60 4.30
CA CYS A 45 3.94 -1.02 5.71
C CYS A 45 5.24 -1.63 6.25
N PHE A 46 6.05 -2.24 5.38
CA PHE A 46 7.33 -2.81 5.75
C PHE A 46 8.39 -1.72 5.92
N GLU A 47 8.47 -0.77 4.99
CA GLU A 47 9.35 0.40 5.05
C GLU A 47 9.10 1.24 6.31
N ARG A 48 7.85 1.57 6.64
CA ARG A 48 7.55 2.29 7.89
C ARG A 48 7.99 1.52 9.13
N LYS A 49 7.73 0.20 9.20
CA LYS A 49 8.16 -0.62 10.34
C LYS A 49 9.67 -0.76 10.42
N PHE A 50 10.33 -0.87 9.27
CA PHE A 50 11.78 -0.95 9.18
C PHE A 50 12.43 0.34 9.67
N GLU A 51 11.87 1.50 9.29
CA GLU A 51 12.33 2.81 9.71
C GLU A 51 12.08 3.05 11.22
N GLU A 52 10.93 2.62 11.74
CA GLU A 52 10.64 2.60 13.19
C GLU A 52 11.68 1.76 13.97
N LEU A 53 11.96 0.53 13.52
CA LEU A 53 12.97 -0.35 14.13
C LEU A 53 14.39 0.25 14.05
N TYR A 54 14.74 0.87 12.93
CA TYR A 54 16.03 1.51 12.74
C TYR A 54 16.24 2.65 13.76
N GLN A 55 15.22 3.49 13.97
CA GLN A 55 15.28 4.59 14.94
C GLN A 55 15.44 4.07 16.38
N GLU A 56 14.76 2.98 16.75
CA GLU A 56 14.90 2.36 18.08
C GLU A 56 16.33 1.85 18.32
N ILE A 57 16.89 1.11 17.36
CA ILE A 57 18.27 0.59 17.45
C ILE A 57 19.27 1.74 17.55
N PHE A 58 19.10 2.78 16.73
CA PHE A 58 19.98 3.94 16.74
C PHE A 58 19.95 4.66 18.10
N ALA A 59 18.76 4.87 18.67
CA ALA A 59 18.58 5.49 19.99
C ALA A 59 19.24 4.67 21.11
N ILE A 60 19.15 3.34 21.06
CA ILE A 60 19.82 2.44 22.02
C ILE A 60 21.34 2.54 21.88
N SER A 61 21.87 2.49 20.65
CA SER A 61 23.31 2.57 20.40
C SER A 61 23.93 3.89 20.89
N LYS A 62 23.17 4.99 20.81
CA LYS A 62 23.57 6.32 21.27
C LYS A 62 23.57 6.46 22.79
N LYS A 63 22.77 5.67 23.51
CA LYS A 63 22.73 5.62 24.99
C LYS A 63 23.84 4.74 25.59
N LEU A 64 24.44 3.86 24.79
CA LEU A 64 25.52 2.95 25.22
C LEU A 64 26.92 3.54 25.00
N LYS A 65 27.04 4.70 24.33
CA LYS A 65 28.25 5.53 24.27
C LYS A 65 28.20 6.58 25.37
#